data_AF-A0A2I2EXP6-F1
#
_entry.id   AF-A0A2I2EXP6-F1
#
_cell.length_a   1.000
_cell.length_b   1.000
_cell.length_c   1.000
_cell.angle_alpha   90.00
_cell.angle_beta   90.00
_cell.angle_gamma   90.00
#
_symmetry.space_group_name_H-M   'P 1'
#
loop_
_entity.id
_entity.type
_entity.pdbx_description
1 polymer ?
#
loop_
_entity_poly.entity_id
_entity_poly.type
_entity_poly.pdbx_seq_one_letter_code
_entity_poly.pdbx_strand_id
1 'polypeptide(L)'
;MSRSIRGQPYGVLRRETNIPVPDVYDFSGTRDNELNCPFTLMEYISWIPLMEAWFDEEVSPAEAEKRRTRALADLVAAIVQLDRYRFDQVGLAVFGADGRISGTDITNRMKPNATNDKIAESLPLLTPKLYVAWRLHEMDMSPDDPVRGAVNLLKMLLDWIPNPADNGKGPFVLAQMKIGANKILVGPDGAIQAILGWEAAEVIPRAIGNDAYPP
;
A
#
# COMPACT_ATOMS: atom_id res chain seq x y z
N MET A 1 20.78 -17.12 -6.51
CA MET A 1 19.43 -16.90 -7.04
C MET A 1 18.66 -16.03 -6.05
N SER A 2 18.57 -14.73 -6.31
CA SER A 2 17.79 -13.81 -5.47
C SER A 2 16.33 -13.88 -5.91
N ARG A 3 15.48 -14.58 -5.15
CA ARG A 3 14.03 -14.53 -5.37
C ARG A 3 13.54 -13.14 -4.97
N SER A 4 12.91 -12.45 -5.90
CA SER A 4 12.39 -11.09 -5.70
C SER A 4 11.29 -11.03 -4.64
N ILE A 5 11.07 -9.85 -4.08
CA ILE A 5 10.07 -9.58 -3.03
C ILE A 5 8.63 -9.56 -3.60
N ARG A 6 8.45 -9.47 -4.94
CA ARG A 6 7.15 -9.13 -5.58
C ARG A 6 5.97 -10.08 -5.29
N GLY A 7 6.21 -11.37 -5.01
CA GLY A 7 5.14 -12.33 -4.67
C GLY A 7 4.93 -12.58 -3.18
N GLN A 8 5.87 -12.14 -2.32
CA GLN A 8 5.86 -12.45 -0.89
C GLN A 8 4.73 -11.77 -0.10
N PRO A 9 4.34 -10.51 -0.40
CA PRO A 9 3.19 -9.86 0.23
C PRO A 9 1.89 -10.66 0.10
N TYR A 10 1.60 -11.19 -1.09
CA TYR A 10 0.38 -11.99 -1.34
C TYR A 10 0.30 -13.22 -0.44
N GLY A 11 1.41 -13.96 -0.30
CA GLY A 11 1.48 -15.15 0.55
C GLY A 11 1.28 -14.84 2.03
N VAL A 12 1.84 -13.73 2.54
CA VAL A 12 1.62 -13.29 3.93
C VAL A 12 0.16 -12.94 4.16
N LEU A 13 -0.41 -12.08 3.32
CA LEU A 13 -1.79 -11.61 3.49
C LEU A 13 -2.77 -12.78 3.45
N ARG A 14 -2.61 -13.70 2.50
CA ARG A 14 -3.48 -14.87 2.40
C ARG A 14 -3.39 -15.80 3.60
N ARG A 15 -2.19 -15.99 4.16
CA ARG A 15 -1.96 -16.88 5.31
C ARG A 15 -2.44 -16.28 6.62
N GLU A 16 -2.30 -14.96 6.76
CA GLU A 16 -2.43 -14.29 8.05
C GLU A 16 -3.63 -13.35 8.13
N THR A 17 -4.40 -13.17 7.06
CA THR A 17 -5.59 -12.31 7.03
C THR A 17 -6.71 -12.96 6.20
N ASN A 18 -7.89 -12.37 6.27
CA ASN A 18 -9.00 -12.65 5.36
C ASN A 18 -9.09 -11.62 4.22
N ILE A 19 -8.01 -10.87 3.95
CA ILE A 19 -7.97 -9.93 2.82
C ILE A 19 -8.01 -10.76 1.53
N PRO A 20 -8.98 -10.51 0.64
CA PRO A 20 -9.09 -11.26 -0.59
C PRO A 20 -7.92 -10.90 -1.52
N VAL A 21 -7.04 -11.86 -1.76
CA VAL A 21 -5.89 -11.75 -2.68
C VAL A 21 -5.79 -13.01 -3.54
N PRO A 22 -5.42 -12.89 -4.83
CA PRO A 22 -5.26 -14.04 -5.72
C PRO A 22 -4.13 -14.97 -5.25
N ASP A 23 -4.23 -16.26 -5.57
CA ASP A 23 -3.10 -17.18 -5.46
C ASP A 23 -1.98 -16.75 -6.41
N VAL A 24 -0.74 -16.72 -5.92
CA VAL A 24 0.45 -16.50 -6.76
C VAL A 24 1.03 -17.86 -7.11
N TYR A 25 1.04 -18.20 -8.40
CA TYR A 25 1.56 -19.46 -8.90
C TYR A 25 3.07 -19.39 -9.15
N ASP A 26 3.53 -18.29 -9.74
CA ASP A 26 4.96 -18.05 -9.99
C ASP A 26 5.25 -16.55 -10.13
N PHE A 27 6.49 -16.13 -9.94
CA PHE A 27 6.90 -14.75 -10.18
C PHE A 27 8.42 -14.64 -10.39
N SER A 28 8.82 -13.66 -11.18
CA SER A 28 10.21 -13.22 -11.26
C SER A 28 10.28 -11.70 -11.18
N GLY A 29 11.15 -11.18 -10.33
CA GLY A 29 11.43 -9.74 -10.28
C GLY A 29 12.70 -9.32 -11.00
N THR A 30 13.39 -10.25 -11.65
CA THR A 30 14.59 -9.98 -12.43
C THR A 30 14.28 -10.10 -13.92
N ARG A 31 15.23 -9.70 -14.76
CA ARG A 31 15.21 -10.03 -16.21
C ARG A 31 15.95 -11.34 -16.51
N ASP A 32 16.51 -11.97 -15.48
CA ASP A 32 17.24 -13.24 -15.59
C ASP A 32 16.23 -14.39 -15.52
N ASN A 33 15.40 -14.49 -16.57
CA ASN A 33 14.41 -15.54 -16.78
C ASN A 33 14.10 -15.66 -18.28
N GLU A 34 13.40 -16.72 -18.68
CA GLU A 34 13.11 -17.03 -20.09
C GLU A 34 12.31 -15.94 -20.83
N LEU A 35 11.54 -15.11 -20.10
CA LEU A 35 10.78 -14.00 -20.66
C LEU A 35 11.60 -12.71 -20.77
N ASN A 36 12.83 -12.69 -20.24
CA ASN A 36 13.72 -11.53 -20.16
C ASN A 36 13.05 -10.28 -19.52
N CYS A 37 12.02 -10.51 -18.70
CA CYS A 37 11.25 -9.44 -18.07
C CYS A 37 10.67 -9.90 -16.71
N PRO A 38 10.47 -8.98 -15.76
CA PRO A 38 9.77 -9.31 -14.53
C PRO A 38 8.32 -9.70 -14.80
N PHE A 39 7.80 -10.68 -14.06
CA PHE A 39 6.42 -11.14 -14.17
C PHE A 39 5.88 -11.64 -12.82
N THR A 40 4.55 -11.68 -12.71
CA THR A 40 3.83 -12.40 -11.67
C THR A 40 2.69 -13.16 -12.34
N LEU A 41 2.66 -14.47 -12.16
CA LEU A 41 1.59 -15.36 -12.58
C LEU A 41 0.71 -15.67 -11.38
N MET A 42 -0.59 -15.42 -11.50
CA MET A 42 -1.54 -15.52 -10.40
C MET A 42 -2.90 -16.03 -10.87
N GLU A 43 -3.75 -16.38 -9.90
CA GLU A 43 -5.13 -16.80 -10.07
C GLU A 43 -5.93 -15.79 -10.91
N TYR A 44 -6.67 -16.32 -11.89
CA TYR A 44 -7.69 -15.54 -12.57
C TYR A 44 -8.95 -15.52 -11.72
N ILE A 45 -9.36 -14.33 -11.33
CA ILE A 45 -10.61 -14.09 -10.61
C ILE A 45 -11.65 -13.64 -11.63
N SER A 46 -12.91 -14.02 -11.46
CA SER A 46 -14.01 -13.45 -12.26
C SER A 46 -14.48 -12.17 -11.58
N TRP A 47 -14.46 -11.04 -12.28
CA TRP A 47 -14.65 -9.73 -11.65
C TRP A 47 -15.26 -8.67 -12.56
N ILE A 48 -15.76 -7.62 -11.90
CA ILE A 48 -16.03 -6.29 -12.45
C ILE A 48 -15.08 -5.33 -11.71
N PRO A 49 -14.34 -4.43 -12.38
CA PRO A 49 -13.45 -3.52 -11.67
C PRO A 49 -14.31 -2.53 -10.89
N LEU A 50 -13.86 -2.14 -9.70
CA LEU A 50 -14.67 -1.34 -8.79
C LEU A 50 -15.22 -0.08 -9.47
N MET A 51 -14.41 0.62 -10.27
CA MET A 51 -14.85 1.82 -11.01
C MET A 51 -16.05 1.56 -11.92
N GLU A 52 -16.06 0.45 -12.65
CA GLU A 52 -17.18 0.12 -13.53
C GLU A 52 -18.42 -0.22 -12.72
N ALA A 53 -18.29 -1.04 -11.68
CA ALA A 53 -19.41 -1.36 -10.79
C ALA A 53 -19.94 -0.13 -10.03
N TRP A 54 -19.08 0.84 -9.74
CA TRP A 54 -19.42 2.04 -8.99
C TRP A 54 -20.23 3.03 -9.81
N PHE A 55 -19.90 3.19 -11.09
CA PHE A 55 -20.54 4.12 -12.02
C PHE A 55 -21.44 3.41 -13.04
N ASP A 56 -21.90 2.21 -12.71
CA ASP A 56 -22.83 1.43 -13.53
C ASP A 56 -24.19 2.16 -13.62
N GLU A 57 -24.43 2.79 -14.77
CA GLU A 57 -25.68 3.51 -15.08
C GLU A 57 -26.81 2.55 -15.53
N GLU A 58 -26.50 1.28 -15.81
CA GLU A 58 -27.49 0.29 -16.26
C GLU A 58 -28.32 -0.26 -15.10
N VAL A 59 -27.83 -0.12 -13.86
CA VAL A 59 -28.55 -0.56 -12.65
C VAL A 59 -29.30 0.58 -11.98
N SER A 60 -30.35 0.22 -11.22
CA SER A 60 -31.10 1.20 -10.44
C SER A 60 -30.19 1.91 -9.43
N PRO A 61 -30.44 3.19 -9.09
CA PRO A 61 -29.67 3.92 -8.09
C PRO A 61 -29.60 3.22 -6.72
N ALA A 62 -30.66 2.52 -6.34
CA ALA A 62 -30.71 1.77 -5.08
C ALA A 62 -29.76 0.56 -5.09
N GLU A 63 -29.66 -0.15 -6.22
CA GLU A 63 -28.73 -1.28 -6.35
C GLU A 63 -27.27 -0.79 -6.45
N ALA A 64 -27.02 0.31 -7.17
CA ALA A 64 -25.71 0.94 -7.19
C ALA A 64 -25.26 1.32 -5.77
N GLU A 65 -26.13 1.96 -4.98
CA GLU A 65 -25.83 2.33 -3.60
C GLU A 65 -25.53 1.12 -2.71
N LYS A 66 -26.30 0.03 -2.87
CA LYS A 66 -26.07 -1.23 -2.16
C LYS A 66 -24.69 -1.82 -2.49
N ARG A 67 -24.33 -1.87 -3.78
CA ARG A 67 -23.02 -2.36 -4.25
C ARG A 67 -21.87 -1.52 -3.70
N ARG A 68 -21.98 -0.19 -3.77
CA ARG A 68 -20.98 0.75 -3.24
C ARG A 68 -20.80 0.59 -1.74
N THR A 69 -21.90 0.54 -1.00
CA THR A 69 -21.88 0.34 0.45
C THR A 69 -21.22 -1.00 0.80
N ARG A 70 -21.54 -2.06 0.06
CA ARG A 70 -20.92 -3.38 0.26
C ARG A 70 -19.42 -3.34 0.01
N ALA A 71 -18.99 -2.76 -1.11
CA ALA A 71 -17.59 -2.65 -1.47
C ALA A 71 -16.80 -1.84 -0.42
N LEU A 72 -17.33 -0.71 0.05
CA LEU A 72 -16.70 0.08 1.10
C LEU A 72 -16.59 -0.68 2.42
N ALA A 73 -17.65 -1.38 2.83
CA ALA A 73 -17.64 -2.18 4.05
C ALA A 73 -16.58 -3.29 4.00
N ASP A 74 -16.50 -4.02 2.88
CA ASP A 74 -15.50 -5.06 2.66
C ASP A 74 -14.08 -4.47 2.60
N LEU A 75 -13.90 -3.29 1.97
CA LEU A 75 -12.61 -2.61 1.89
C LEU A 75 -12.11 -2.17 3.26
N VAL A 76 -12.98 -1.55 4.08
CA VAL A 76 -12.66 -1.17 5.46
C VAL A 76 -12.31 -2.41 6.27
N ALA A 77 -13.09 -3.49 6.16
CA ALA A 77 -12.81 -4.75 6.85
C ALA A 77 -11.45 -5.36 6.44
N ALA A 78 -11.03 -5.19 5.19
CA ALA A 78 -9.72 -5.60 4.72
C ALA A 78 -8.59 -4.70 5.27
N ILE A 79 -8.71 -3.38 5.13
CA ILE A 79 -7.68 -2.41 5.52
C ILE A 79 -7.43 -2.44 7.03
N VAL A 80 -8.47 -2.56 7.86
CA VAL A 80 -8.32 -2.65 9.32
C VAL A 80 -7.51 -3.87 9.75
N GLN A 81 -7.51 -4.98 8.99
CA GLN A 81 -6.70 -6.14 9.33
C GLN A 81 -5.20 -5.88 9.23
N LEU A 82 -4.77 -4.90 8.42
CA LEU A 82 -3.37 -4.51 8.29
C LEU A 82 -2.79 -3.94 9.58
N ASP A 83 -3.64 -3.51 10.51
CA ASP A 83 -3.27 -3.01 11.85
C ASP A 83 -2.37 -3.96 12.63
N ARG A 84 -2.41 -5.26 12.31
CA ARG A 84 -1.56 -6.27 12.94
C ARG A 84 -0.08 -6.15 12.58
N TYR A 85 0.24 -5.60 11.41
CA TYR A 85 1.61 -5.47 10.93
C TYR A 85 2.16 -4.13 11.36
N ARG A 86 2.64 -4.04 12.59
CA ARG A 86 3.17 -2.80 13.16
C ARG A 86 4.68 -2.79 13.25
N PHE A 87 5.25 -1.60 13.03
CA PHE A 87 6.68 -1.40 12.99
C PHE A 87 7.06 -0.08 13.65
N ASP A 88 8.26 -0.05 14.22
CA ASP A 88 8.87 1.17 14.77
C ASP A 88 9.54 2.03 13.69
N GLN A 89 9.74 1.45 12.50
CA GLN A 89 10.45 2.08 11.40
C GLN A 89 9.65 1.98 10.10
N VAL A 90 9.87 2.98 9.24
CA VAL A 90 9.31 3.05 7.89
C VAL A 90 10.22 2.34 6.90
N GLY A 91 9.68 1.81 5.81
CA GLY A 91 10.52 1.20 4.76
C GLY A 91 9.77 0.21 3.87
N LEU A 92 10.50 -0.53 3.06
CA LEU A 92 9.96 -1.70 2.38
C LEU A 92 9.85 -2.86 3.37
N ALA A 93 8.79 -3.65 3.28
CA ALA A 93 8.66 -4.85 4.08
C ALA A 93 9.74 -5.87 3.69
N VAL A 94 10.47 -6.38 4.69
CA VAL A 94 11.45 -7.46 4.52
C VAL A 94 10.81 -8.76 4.95
N PHE A 95 10.99 -9.81 4.15
CA PHE A 95 10.42 -11.11 4.43
C PHE A 95 11.53 -12.11 4.80
N GLY A 96 11.29 -12.85 5.89
CA GLY A 96 12.14 -13.95 6.32
C GLY A 96 12.05 -15.16 5.40
N ALA A 97 12.92 -16.15 5.63
CA ALA A 97 12.94 -17.40 4.86
C ALA A 97 11.64 -18.22 4.99
N ASP A 98 10.89 -18.02 6.07
CA ASP A 98 9.57 -18.59 6.31
C ASP A 98 8.44 -17.84 5.57
N GLY A 99 8.79 -16.78 4.82
CA GLY A 99 7.83 -15.94 4.12
C GLY A 99 6.97 -15.10 5.06
N ARG A 100 7.42 -14.83 6.29
CA ARG A 100 6.80 -13.85 7.20
C ARG A 100 7.50 -12.51 7.11
N ILE A 101 6.83 -11.44 7.49
CA ILE A 101 7.48 -10.13 7.59
C ILE A 101 8.41 -10.15 8.80
N SER A 102 9.70 -9.93 8.56
CA SER A 102 10.75 -9.95 9.58
C SER A 102 11.22 -8.55 9.98
N GLY A 103 10.78 -7.50 9.29
CA GLY A 103 11.14 -6.11 9.58
C GLY A 103 10.97 -5.20 8.38
N THR A 104 11.72 -4.09 8.38
CA THR A 104 11.69 -3.07 7.35
C THR A 104 13.08 -2.73 6.83
N ASP A 105 13.18 -2.41 5.54
CA ASP A 105 14.39 -1.90 4.91
C ASP A 105 14.16 -0.51 4.34
N ILE A 106 14.89 0.46 4.90
CA ILE A 106 14.87 1.87 4.48
C ILE A 106 15.89 2.17 3.39
N THR A 107 16.92 1.34 3.24
CA THR A 107 18.08 1.61 2.39
C THR A 107 17.71 1.65 0.91
N ASN A 108 16.71 0.87 0.52
CA ASN A 108 16.22 0.78 -0.86
C ASN A 108 15.34 1.98 -1.28
N ARG A 109 14.95 2.86 -0.34
CA ARG A 109 14.26 4.13 -0.65
C ARG A 109 15.22 5.30 -0.79
N MET A 110 16.40 5.21 -0.17
CA MET A 110 17.44 6.21 -0.37
C MET A 110 18.18 5.89 -1.66
N LYS A 111 18.50 6.92 -2.47
CA LYS A 111 19.22 6.74 -3.74
C LYS A 111 20.35 5.72 -3.56
N PRO A 112 20.65 4.85 -4.54
CA PRO A 112 21.63 3.76 -4.42
C PRO A 112 23.06 4.18 -4.02
N ASN A 113 23.33 5.49 -3.90
CA ASN A 113 24.59 6.09 -3.47
C ASN A 113 24.50 6.79 -2.10
N ALA A 114 23.46 6.58 -1.30
CA ALA A 114 23.38 7.13 0.06
C ALA A 114 24.39 6.40 0.95
N THR A 115 25.29 7.15 1.61
CA THR A 115 26.24 6.60 2.56
C THR A 115 25.53 6.10 3.82
N ASN A 116 26.07 5.08 4.48
CA ASN A 116 25.52 4.51 5.73
C ASN A 116 25.28 5.58 6.81
N ASP A 117 26.11 6.62 6.85
CA ASP A 117 25.96 7.74 7.80
C ASP A 117 24.70 8.57 7.50
N LYS A 118 24.36 8.80 6.23
CA LYS A 118 23.14 9.53 5.84
C LYS A 118 21.87 8.74 6.16
N ILE A 119 21.94 7.41 6.08
CA ILE A 119 20.85 6.49 6.45
C ILE A 119 20.67 6.51 7.97
N ALA A 120 21.76 6.45 8.74
CA ALA A 120 21.75 6.52 10.20
C ALA A 120 21.24 7.88 10.73
N GLU A 121 21.54 8.99 10.05
CA GLU A 121 21.03 10.32 10.40
C GLU A 121 19.52 10.48 10.14
N SER A 122 18.96 9.74 9.18
CA SER A 122 17.56 9.87 8.76
C SER A 122 16.62 8.85 9.41
N LEU A 123 17.15 7.75 9.96
CA LEU A 123 16.41 6.74 10.73
C LEU A 123 15.68 7.30 11.97
N PRO A 124 16.29 8.15 12.82
CA PRO A 124 15.61 8.80 13.96
C PRO A 124 14.67 9.93 13.53
N LEU A 125 14.82 10.43 12.30
CA LEU A 125 14.05 11.55 11.74
C LEU A 125 12.76 11.10 11.04
N LEU A 126 12.31 9.86 11.21
CA LEU A 126 11.07 9.40 10.59
C LEU A 126 10.04 9.19 11.68
N THR A 127 9.56 10.29 12.25
CA THR A 127 8.21 10.32 12.82
C THR A 127 7.19 10.29 11.67
N PRO A 128 5.93 9.90 11.91
CA PRO A 128 4.85 10.03 10.93
C PRO A 128 4.83 11.36 10.16
N LYS A 129 5.03 12.47 10.88
CA LYS A 129 5.06 13.82 10.30
C LYS A 129 6.22 14.03 9.35
N LEU A 130 7.43 13.61 9.74
CA LEU A 130 8.62 13.79 8.92
C LEU A 130 8.59 12.91 7.67
N TYR A 131 7.98 11.72 7.74
CA TYR A 131 7.73 10.91 6.54
C TYR A 131 6.83 11.64 5.53
N VAL A 132 5.72 12.23 5.99
CA VAL A 132 4.81 12.99 5.12
C VAL A 132 5.52 14.22 4.55
N ALA A 133 6.28 14.95 5.38
CA ALA A 133 7.06 16.10 4.95
C ALA A 133 8.09 15.75 3.87
N TRP A 134 8.80 14.63 4.04
CA TRP A 134 9.76 14.11 3.08
C TRP A 134 9.09 13.76 1.75
N ARG A 135 7.95 13.05 1.76
CA ARG A 135 7.21 12.72 0.54
C ARG A 135 6.72 13.96 -0.22
N LEU A 136 6.29 15.00 0.49
CA LEU A 136 5.91 16.28 -0.11
C LEU A 136 7.12 17.07 -0.65
N HIS A 137 8.32 16.79 -0.15
CA HIS A 137 9.56 17.37 -0.64
C HIS A 137 10.11 16.64 -1.87
N GLU A 138 9.92 15.33 -1.97
CA GLU A 138 10.34 14.53 -3.14
C GLU A 138 9.48 14.76 -4.40
N MET A 139 8.33 15.41 -4.25
CA MET A 139 7.56 15.90 -5.39
C MET A 139 8.35 17.04 -6.07
N ASP A 140 9.22 16.69 -7.01
CA ASP A 140 9.96 17.62 -7.86
C ASP A 140 8.98 18.35 -8.79
N MET A 141 8.39 19.43 -8.27
CA MET A 141 7.37 20.20 -8.96
C MET A 141 8.01 21.39 -9.66
N SER A 142 7.70 21.54 -10.94
CA SER A 142 7.96 22.77 -11.67
C SER A 142 7.30 23.96 -10.94
N PRO A 143 7.89 25.18 -11.00
CA PRO A 143 7.25 26.38 -10.49
C PRO A 143 5.81 26.60 -10.97
N ASP A 144 5.50 26.11 -12.17
CA ASP A 144 4.20 26.22 -12.85
C ASP A 144 3.28 24.99 -12.63
N ASP A 145 3.69 24.04 -11.80
CA ASP A 145 2.88 22.86 -11.50
C ASP A 145 1.60 23.29 -10.75
N PRO A 146 0.40 22.97 -11.27
CA PRO A 146 -0.87 23.37 -10.64
C PRO A 146 -1.05 22.79 -9.24
N VAL A 147 -0.31 21.75 -8.87
CA VAL A 147 -0.38 21.08 -7.56
C VAL A 147 0.56 21.73 -6.53
N ARG A 148 1.47 22.61 -6.95
CA ARG A 148 2.45 23.27 -6.06
C ARG A 148 1.81 24.03 -4.92
N GLY A 149 0.70 24.74 -5.20
CA GLY A 149 -0.07 25.45 -4.17
C GLY A 149 -0.62 24.51 -3.11
N ALA A 150 -1.18 23.37 -3.53
CA ALA A 150 -1.71 22.36 -2.62
C ALA A 150 -0.61 21.72 -1.76
N VAL A 151 0.56 21.41 -2.34
CA VAL A 151 1.69 20.86 -1.57
C VAL A 151 2.23 21.87 -0.55
N ASN A 152 2.32 23.15 -0.88
CA ASN A 152 2.73 24.17 0.08
C ASN A 152 1.72 24.31 1.23
N LEU A 153 0.42 24.25 0.93
CA LEU A 153 -0.61 24.21 1.97
C LEU A 153 -0.46 22.97 2.87
N LEU A 154 -0.27 21.78 2.28
CA LEU A 154 -0.06 20.55 3.04
C LEU A 154 1.18 20.63 3.94
N LYS A 155 2.27 21.26 3.47
CA LYS A 155 3.47 21.51 4.29
C LYS A 155 3.15 22.41 5.51
N MET A 156 2.30 23.42 5.34
CA MET A 156 1.87 24.27 6.46
C MET A 156 1.00 23.54 7.48
N LEU A 157 0.29 22.49 7.05
CA LEU A 157 -0.60 21.69 7.89
C LEU A 157 0.08 20.47 8.55
N LEU A 158 1.38 20.26 8.33
CA LEU A 158 2.10 19.10 8.88
C LEU A 158 1.99 19.00 10.42
N ASP A 159 2.01 20.15 11.10
CA ASP A 159 1.91 20.18 12.56
C ASP A 159 0.54 19.75 13.07
N TRP A 160 -0.49 19.79 12.22
CA TRP A 160 -1.87 19.39 12.54
C TRP A 160 -2.12 17.90 12.36
N ILE A 161 -1.18 17.16 11.75
CA ILE A 161 -1.28 15.70 11.66
C ILE A 161 -1.24 15.13 13.09
N PRO A 162 -2.28 14.40 13.52
CA PRO A 162 -2.28 13.82 14.86
C PRO A 162 -1.14 12.81 14.99
N ASN A 163 -0.42 12.89 16.11
CA ASN A 163 0.48 11.80 16.46
C ASN A 163 -0.40 10.62 16.89
N PRO A 164 -0.23 9.42 16.30
CA PRO A 164 -0.98 8.26 16.76
C PRO A 164 -0.67 8.01 18.24
N ALA A 165 -1.68 7.57 19.00
CA ALA A 165 -1.48 7.21 20.39
C ALA A 165 -0.39 6.13 20.49
N ASP A 166 0.62 6.39 21.33
CA ASP A 166 1.68 5.43 21.58
C ASP A 166 1.13 4.28 22.44
N ASN A 167 0.78 3.19 21.77
CA ASN A 167 0.34 1.96 22.40
C ASN A 167 1.47 0.93 22.47
N GLY A 168 2.73 1.34 22.25
CA GLY A 168 3.90 0.47 22.25
C GLY A 168 3.97 -0.53 21.10
N LYS A 169 3.07 -0.43 20.10
CA LYS A 169 3.09 -1.32 18.92
C LYS A 169 3.89 -0.75 17.74
N GLY A 170 4.24 0.54 17.77
CA GLY A 170 4.91 1.23 16.68
C GLY A 170 3.95 2.06 15.82
N PRO A 171 4.38 3.23 15.31
CA PRO A 171 3.51 4.18 14.60
C PRO A 171 3.35 3.89 13.10
N PHE A 172 3.99 2.84 12.59
CA PHE A 172 3.96 2.45 11.19
C PHE A 172 3.17 1.16 10.98
N VAL A 173 2.61 1.02 9.78
CA VAL A 173 1.80 -0.13 9.37
C VAL A 173 2.17 -0.57 7.97
N LEU A 174 2.02 -1.87 7.70
CA LEU A 174 2.01 -2.34 6.31
C LEU A 174 0.78 -1.76 5.60
N ALA A 175 1.00 -1.07 4.49
CA ALA A 175 -0.08 -0.57 3.65
C ALA A 175 0.35 -0.49 2.20
N GLN A 176 -0.65 -0.47 1.32
CA GLN A 176 -0.45 -0.18 -0.08
C GLN A 176 -0.98 1.24 -0.34
N MET A 177 -0.08 2.22 -0.46
CA MET A 177 -0.42 3.64 -0.68
C MET A 177 -1.16 3.91 -2.01
N LYS A 178 -1.27 2.90 -2.88
CA LYS A 178 -1.83 3.00 -4.22
C LYS A 178 -2.86 1.91 -4.49
N ILE A 179 -3.70 1.57 -3.52
CA ILE A 179 -4.94 0.83 -3.85
C ILE A 179 -5.82 1.84 -4.59
N GLY A 180 -5.71 1.91 -5.92
CA GLY A 180 -6.72 2.63 -6.70
C GLY A 180 -7.95 1.74 -6.87
N ALA A 181 -9.10 2.33 -7.19
CA ALA A 181 -10.29 1.55 -7.54
C ALA A 181 -10.04 0.58 -8.73
N ASN A 182 -9.04 0.85 -9.57
CA ASN A 182 -8.58 -0.06 -10.63
C ASN A 182 -7.81 -1.30 -10.13
N LYS A 183 -7.49 -1.37 -8.85
CA LYS A 183 -6.84 -2.51 -8.18
C LYS A 183 -7.82 -3.30 -7.31
N ILE A 184 -9.09 -2.88 -7.26
CA ILE A 184 -10.14 -3.54 -6.50
C ILE A 184 -11.08 -4.22 -7.49
N LEU A 185 -11.25 -5.52 -7.29
CA LEU A 185 -12.09 -6.38 -8.11
C LEU A 185 -13.32 -6.74 -7.28
N VAL A 186 -14.52 -6.55 -7.84
CA VAL A 186 -15.79 -6.84 -7.17
C VAL A 186 -16.65 -7.84 -7.94
N GLY A 187 -17.54 -8.51 -7.21
CA GLY A 187 -18.58 -9.34 -7.78
C GLY A 187 -19.82 -8.53 -8.20
N PRO A 188 -20.82 -9.17 -8.82
CA PRO A 188 -22.04 -8.51 -9.29
C PRO A 188 -22.89 -7.84 -8.19
N ASP A 189 -22.68 -8.21 -6.93
CA ASP A 189 -23.33 -7.66 -5.74
C ASP A 189 -22.49 -6.58 -5.02
N GLY A 190 -21.32 -6.25 -5.56
CA GLY A 190 -20.37 -5.30 -4.98
C GLY A 190 -19.45 -5.90 -3.91
N ALA A 191 -19.51 -7.21 -3.62
CA ALA A 191 -18.58 -7.85 -2.70
C ALA A 191 -17.17 -7.90 -3.29
N ILE A 192 -16.16 -7.54 -2.50
CA ILE A 192 -14.76 -7.57 -2.98
C ILE A 192 -14.31 -9.01 -3.19
N GLN A 193 -13.83 -9.30 -4.40
CA GLN A 193 -13.29 -10.59 -4.80
C GLN A 193 -11.76 -10.61 -4.75
N ALA A 194 -11.11 -9.46 -4.98
CA ALA A 194 -9.66 -9.34 -4.86
C ALA A 194 -9.20 -7.90 -4.70
N ILE A 195 -8.10 -7.73 -3.97
CA ILE A 195 -7.29 -6.52 -3.93
C ILE A 195 -5.93 -6.84 -4.52
N LEU A 196 -5.55 -6.10 -5.56
CA LEU A 196 -4.30 -6.26 -6.30
C LEU A 196 -3.28 -5.15 -5.95
N GLY A 197 -2.03 -5.32 -6.37
CA GLY A 197 -0.99 -4.28 -6.25
C GLY A 197 -0.13 -4.39 -4.99
N TRP A 198 -0.17 -5.54 -4.31
CA TRP A 198 0.58 -5.77 -3.09
C TRP A 198 2.09 -5.92 -3.31
N GLU A 199 2.54 -6.08 -4.56
CA GLU A 199 3.97 -6.09 -4.92
C GLU A 199 4.70 -4.79 -4.57
N ALA A 200 3.95 -3.71 -4.36
CA ALA A 200 4.43 -2.41 -3.93
C ALA A 200 3.95 -2.06 -2.51
N ALA A 201 3.66 -3.06 -1.67
CA ALA A 201 3.33 -2.82 -0.27
C ALA A 201 4.53 -2.23 0.47
N GLU A 202 4.26 -1.22 1.28
CA GLU A 202 5.27 -0.46 2.03
C GLU A 202 4.86 -0.39 3.50
N VAL A 203 5.82 -0.15 4.36
CA VAL A 203 5.56 0.21 5.76
C VAL A 203 5.58 1.73 5.85
N ILE A 204 4.45 2.32 6.26
CA ILE A 204 4.17 3.76 6.23
C ILE A 204 3.41 4.21 7.48
N PRO A 205 3.33 5.52 7.77
CA PRO A 205 2.56 6.00 8.91
C PRO A 205 1.09 5.62 8.82
N ARG A 206 0.50 5.23 9.94
CA ARG A 206 -0.92 4.81 10.01
C ARG A 206 -1.90 5.83 9.45
N ALA A 207 -1.69 7.12 9.72
CA ALA A 207 -2.55 8.22 9.31
C ALA A 207 -2.73 8.33 7.78
N ILE A 208 -1.81 7.77 7.01
CA ILE A 208 -1.87 7.68 5.54
C ILE A 208 -1.84 6.23 5.05
N GLY A 209 -2.06 5.28 5.97
CA GLY A 209 -2.15 3.85 5.75
C GLY A 209 -3.52 3.35 6.22
N ASN A 210 -3.55 2.49 7.23
CA ASN A 210 -4.78 1.80 7.62
C ASN A 210 -5.80 2.66 8.40
N ASP A 211 -5.40 3.82 8.91
CA ASP A 211 -6.33 4.79 9.54
C ASP A 211 -6.88 5.80 8.51
N ALA A 212 -6.37 5.79 7.28
CA ALA A 212 -6.80 6.72 6.25
C ALA A 212 -8.18 6.32 5.71
N TYR A 213 -8.88 7.29 5.12
CA TYR A 213 -10.09 7.00 4.37
C TYR A 213 -9.75 6.03 3.23
N PRO A 214 -10.58 4.97 3.00
CA PRO A 214 -10.38 4.08 1.88
C PRO A 214 -10.37 4.88 0.56
N PRO A 215 -9.46 4.56 -0.37
CA PRO A 215 -9.27 5.31 -1.61
C PRO A 215 -10.47 5.27 -2.56
#